data_AF-A0A9W4HF92-F1
#
_entry.id   AF-A0A9W4HF92-F1
#
_cell.length_a   1.000
_cell.length_b   1.000
_cell.length_c   1.000
_cell.angle_alpha   90.00
_cell.angle_beta   90.00
_cell.angle_gamma   90.00
#
_symmetry.space_group_name_H-M   'P 1'
#
loop_
_entity.id
_entity.type
_entity.pdbx_description
1 polymer ?
#
loop_
_entity_poly.entity_id
_entity_poly.type
_entity_poly.pdbx_seq_one_letter_code
_entity_poly.pdbx_strand_id
1 'polypeptide(L)'
;MYRPTTRNEWQLCGVLLTQAIVTIALEVYIFVEWQLWVTPTITQVPISYLIPINLAILIFAGVYMFALALDAINAKNNILLFAICISNACSFAYAVMQYHLMESNTLGLYEGRYGYPTLVDTTRSLWPSIQPAEIVVCIIAGLGSLAMIPCVYFLHKEYSWAIYKCVNGNRKTRMRYLFYEIFLVLIKINFYFLIGFIVQYNLIFVHFHNPEYTLTMCLIPASLITMLLGIYFVQHERTWGVIPIIVSTAIPKDIPMRVMERPRIYHSHTDRSATWVYSHT
;
A
#
# COMPACT_ATOMS: atom_id res chain seq x y z
N MET A 1 14.42 13.92 5.51
CA MET A 1 13.44 13.18 6.34
C MET A 1 12.43 14.20 6.86
N TYR A 2 11.19 14.18 6.37
CA TYR A 2 10.15 15.15 6.72
C TYR A 2 9.63 14.84 8.14
N ARG A 3 9.50 15.86 9.00
CA ARG A 3 8.91 15.73 10.35
C ARG A 3 7.46 16.22 10.31
N PRO A 4 6.47 15.43 10.80
CA PRO A 4 5.10 15.89 10.91
C PRO A 4 5.03 17.10 11.85
N THR A 5 4.25 18.10 11.44
CA THR A 5 4.21 19.42 12.07
C THR A 5 2.94 19.63 12.89
N THR A 6 1.82 19.05 12.48
CA THR A 6 0.55 19.16 13.21
C THR A 6 0.30 17.95 14.11
N ARG A 7 -0.46 18.14 15.19
CA ARG A 7 -0.83 17.07 16.12
C ARG A 7 -1.58 15.93 15.41
N ASN A 8 -2.40 16.27 14.42
CA ASN A 8 -3.22 15.32 13.68
C ASN A 8 -2.37 14.48 12.70
N GLU A 9 -1.35 15.07 12.09
CA GLU A 9 -0.36 14.35 11.27
C GLU A 9 0.40 13.30 12.10
N TRP A 10 0.81 13.68 13.32
CA TRP A 10 1.45 12.76 14.27
C TRP A 10 0.54 11.61 14.70
N GLN A 11 -0.75 11.86 14.90
CA GLN A 11 -1.72 10.81 15.26
C GLN A 11 -1.85 9.77 14.15
N LEU A 12 -2.01 10.19 12.89
CA LEU A 12 -2.10 9.25 11.77
C LEU A 12 -0.83 8.42 11.61
N CYS A 13 0.35 9.06 11.64
CA CYS A 13 1.63 8.36 11.57
C CYS A 13 1.82 7.41 12.75
N GLY A 14 1.43 7.82 13.97
CA GLY A 14 1.51 6.98 15.16
C GLY A 14 0.64 5.73 15.05
N VAL A 15 -0.61 5.86 14.61
CA VAL A 15 -1.51 4.71 14.41
C VAL A 15 -0.94 3.73 13.38
N LEU A 16 -0.51 4.21 12.21
CA LEU A 16 0.04 3.32 11.18
C LEU A 16 1.39 2.70 11.56
N LEU A 17 2.24 3.45 12.25
CA LEU A 17 3.53 2.95 12.72
C LEU A 17 3.35 1.87 13.79
N THR A 18 2.48 2.12 14.76
CA THR A 18 2.16 1.13 15.82
C THR A 18 1.51 -0.11 15.23
N GLN A 19 0.55 0.05 14.31
CA GLN A 19 -0.04 -1.07 13.58
C GLN A 19 1.03 -1.89 12.85
N ALA A 20 1.89 -1.22 12.06
CA ALA A 20 2.95 -1.90 11.31
C ALA A 20 3.94 -2.64 12.20
N ILE A 21 4.42 -2.01 13.28
CA ILE A 21 5.39 -2.63 14.20
C ILE A 21 4.80 -3.88 14.86
N VAL A 22 3.56 -3.80 15.35
CA VAL A 22 2.95 -4.94 16.04
C VAL A 22 2.61 -6.07 15.06
N THR A 23 2.08 -5.75 13.88
CA THR A 23 1.87 -6.75 12.82
C THR A 23 3.19 -7.42 12.45
N ILE A 24 4.27 -6.68 12.22
CA ILE A 24 5.59 -7.26 11.90
C ILE A 24 6.07 -8.21 13.01
N ALA A 25 5.95 -7.82 14.27
CA ALA A 25 6.38 -8.66 15.38
C ALA A 25 5.61 -9.99 15.44
N LEU A 26 4.29 -9.95 15.24
CA LEU A 26 3.44 -11.14 15.24
C LEU A 26 3.70 -12.04 14.03
N GLU A 27 3.83 -11.46 12.84
CA GLU A 27 4.13 -12.18 11.60
C GLU A 27 5.50 -12.88 11.65
N VAL A 28 6.51 -12.24 12.23
CA VAL A 28 7.83 -12.84 12.44
C VAL A 28 7.75 -13.99 13.46
N TYR A 29 6.97 -13.84 14.54
CA TYR A 29 6.73 -14.94 15.49
C TYR A 29 6.08 -16.15 14.82
N ILE A 30 5.02 -15.94 14.03
CA ILE A 30 4.32 -17.01 13.29
C ILE A 30 5.28 -17.69 12.32
N PHE A 31 6.10 -16.91 11.61
CA PHE A 31 7.10 -17.44 10.69
C PHE A 31 8.15 -18.31 11.40
N VAL A 32 8.63 -17.91 12.58
CA VAL A 32 9.60 -18.69 13.35
C VAL A 32 8.99 -20.01 13.83
N GLU A 33 7.78 -19.99 14.39
CA GLU A 33 7.09 -21.22 14.81
C GLU A 33 6.84 -22.17 13.65
N TRP A 34 6.46 -21.63 12.48
CA TRP A 34 6.33 -22.40 11.24
C TRP A 34 7.65 -23.07 10.83
N GLN A 35 8.76 -22.32 10.79
CA GLN A 35 10.08 -22.86 10.42
C GLN A 35 10.56 -23.93 11.38
N LEU A 36 10.27 -23.81 12.67
CA LEU A 36 10.64 -24.80 13.67
C LEU A 36 9.81 -26.09 13.57
N TRP A 37 8.61 -26.04 12.98
CA TRP A 37 7.66 -27.17 12.94
C TRP A 37 7.80 -28.03 11.69
N VAL A 38 8.32 -27.41 10.64
CA VAL A 38 8.40 -27.96 9.30
C VAL A 38 9.72 -28.72 9.09
N THR A 39 9.65 -29.88 8.44
CA THR A 39 10.87 -30.62 8.06
C THR A 39 11.46 -30.07 6.75
N PRO A 40 12.77 -30.20 6.49
CA PRO A 40 13.39 -29.69 5.26
C PRO A 40 12.80 -30.30 3.98
N THR A 41 12.16 -31.47 4.08
CA THR A 41 11.50 -32.18 2.98
C THR A 41 10.22 -31.48 2.47
N ILE A 42 9.65 -30.54 3.23
CA ILE A 42 8.43 -29.82 2.82
C ILE A 42 8.61 -29.02 1.52
N THR A 43 9.86 -28.69 1.16
CA THR A 43 10.23 -27.85 0.01
C THR A 43 9.77 -28.43 -1.32
N GLN A 44 9.34 -29.70 -1.34
CA GLN A 44 8.72 -30.39 -2.45
C GLN A 44 7.25 -30.01 -2.67
N VAL A 45 6.60 -29.43 -1.66
CA VAL A 45 5.17 -29.08 -1.65
C VAL A 45 5.01 -27.56 -1.70
N PRO A 46 4.11 -27.01 -2.54
CA PRO A 46 3.91 -25.56 -2.68
C PRO A 46 3.58 -24.83 -1.36
N ILE A 47 2.93 -25.53 -0.42
CA ILE A 47 2.52 -24.99 0.89
C ILE A 47 3.73 -24.45 1.68
N SER A 48 4.92 -25.03 1.48
CA SER A 48 6.17 -24.58 2.10
C SER A 48 6.49 -23.11 1.84
N TYR A 49 6.20 -22.64 0.63
CA TYR A 49 6.52 -21.27 0.21
C TYR A 49 5.30 -20.36 0.33
N LEU A 50 4.10 -20.90 0.09
CA LEU A 50 2.84 -20.17 0.17
C LEU A 50 2.64 -19.47 1.51
N ILE A 51 2.92 -20.15 2.64
CA ILE A 51 2.73 -19.57 3.97
C ILE A 51 3.70 -18.40 4.22
N PRO A 52 5.03 -18.57 4.14
CA PRO A 52 5.97 -17.47 4.29
C PRO A 52 5.71 -16.25 3.41
N ILE A 53 5.29 -16.47 2.16
CA ILE A 53 4.97 -15.36 1.24
C ILE A 53 3.72 -14.59 1.69
N ASN A 54 2.68 -15.27 2.17
CA ASN A 54 1.48 -14.57 2.66
C ASN A 54 1.81 -13.68 3.87
N LEU A 55 2.59 -14.21 4.82
CA LEU A 55 3.09 -13.43 5.97
C LEU A 55 3.91 -12.20 5.50
N ALA A 56 4.81 -12.41 4.54
CA ALA A 56 5.66 -11.35 3.99
C ALA A 56 4.86 -10.25 3.27
N ILE A 57 3.76 -10.60 2.59
CA ILE A 57 2.89 -9.63 1.92
C ILE A 57 2.18 -8.76 2.94
N LEU A 58 1.70 -9.31 4.06
CA LEU A 58 1.09 -8.49 5.10
C LEU A 58 2.11 -7.56 5.78
N ILE A 59 3.34 -8.03 6.02
CA ILE A 59 4.45 -7.17 6.48
C ILE A 59 4.69 -6.03 5.50
N PHE A 60 4.81 -6.34 4.20
CA PHE A 60 5.02 -5.36 3.15
C PHE A 60 3.86 -4.34 3.10
N ALA A 61 2.62 -4.79 3.28
CA ALA A 61 1.44 -3.94 3.38
C ALA A 61 1.58 -2.89 4.49
N GLY A 62 1.91 -3.33 5.71
CA GLY A 62 2.06 -2.43 6.86
C GLY A 62 3.16 -1.38 6.66
N VAL A 63 4.32 -1.80 6.17
CA VAL A 63 5.45 -0.88 5.90
C VAL A 63 5.11 0.10 4.78
N TYR A 64 4.51 -0.39 3.69
CA TYR A 64 4.16 0.44 2.54
C TYR A 64 3.08 1.46 2.89
N MET A 65 2.09 1.07 3.69
CA MET A 65 1.05 1.96 4.20
C MET A 65 1.61 3.11 5.02
N PHE A 66 2.58 2.83 5.90
CA PHE A 66 3.27 3.87 6.66
C PHE A 66 4.08 4.82 5.74
N ALA A 67 4.78 4.27 4.74
CA ALA A 67 5.51 5.08 3.75
C ALA A 67 4.57 5.98 2.93
N LEU A 68 3.41 5.48 2.50
CA LEU A 68 2.39 6.27 1.82
C LEU A 68 1.83 7.38 2.71
N ALA A 69 1.66 7.14 4.01
CA ALA A 69 1.18 8.17 4.92
C ALA A 69 2.17 9.33 5.07
N LEU A 70 3.47 9.03 5.16
CA LEU A 70 4.51 10.07 5.17
C LEU A 70 4.50 10.90 3.88
N ASP A 71 4.34 10.24 2.75
CA ASP A 71 4.23 10.90 1.45
C ASP A 71 2.93 11.72 1.31
N ALA A 72 1.80 11.22 1.81
CA ALA A 72 0.53 11.93 1.83
C ALA A 72 0.60 13.23 2.64
N ILE A 73 1.27 13.19 3.78
CA ILE A 73 1.48 14.37 4.63
C ILE A 73 2.44 15.35 3.96
N ASN A 74 3.57 14.89 3.44
CA ASN A 74 4.55 15.75 2.77
C ASN A 74 3.96 16.44 1.54
N ALA A 75 3.15 15.71 0.76
CA ALA A 75 2.46 16.22 -0.42
C ALA A 75 1.17 16.99 -0.09
N LYS A 76 0.71 16.98 1.17
CA LYS A 76 -0.61 17.47 1.62
C LYS A 76 -1.76 16.99 0.71
N ASN A 77 -1.69 15.72 0.30
CA ASN A 77 -2.58 15.14 -0.70
C ASN A 77 -3.78 14.44 -0.03
N ASN A 78 -4.97 15.05 -0.13
CA ASN A 78 -6.22 14.52 0.40
C ASN A 78 -6.67 13.22 -0.25
N ILE A 79 -6.45 13.09 -1.56
CA ILE A 79 -6.89 11.90 -2.30
C ILE A 79 -6.05 10.70 -1.87
N LEU A 80 -4.75 10.91 -1.60
CA LEU A 80 -3.89 9.86 -1.09
C LEU A 80 -4.31 9.40 0.31
N LEU A 81 -4.71 10.31 1.20
CA LEU A 81 -5.22 9.93 2.53
C LEU A 81 -6.45 9.03 2.47
N PHE A 82 -7.41 9.38 1.61
CA PHE A 82 -8.61 8.56 1.40
C PHE A 82 -8.23 7.16 0.88
N ALA A 83 -7.28 7.12 -0.04
CA ALA A 83 -6.86 5.88 -0.65
C ALA A 83 -6.06 4.99 0.32
N ILE A 84 -5.29 5.57 1.27
CA ILE A 84 -4.68 4.83 2.39
C ILE A 84 -5.75 4.19 3.27
N CYS A 85 -6.87 4.88 3.58
CA CYS A 85 -7.96 4.27 4.36
C CYS A 85 -8.53 3.03 3.68
N ILE A 86 -8.77 3.10 2.37
CA ILE A 86 -9.26 1.95 1.59
C ILE A 86 -8.23 0.82 1.62
N SER A 87 -6.95 1.13 1.39
CA SER A 87 -5.88 0.13 1.44
C SER A 87 -5.74 -0.51 2.82
N ASN A 88 -5.99 0.21 3.92
CA ASN A 88 -6.01 -0.40 5.27
C ASN A 88 -7.17 -1.39 5.43
N ALA A 89 -8.36 -1.01 4.95
CA ALA A 89 -9.52 -1.91 4.99
C ALA A 89 -9.28 -3.17 4.15
N CYS A 90 -8.64 -3.04 2.98
CA CYS A 90 -8.20 -4.18 2.18
C CYS A 90 -7.17 -5.05 2.91
N SER A 91 -6.21 -4.44 3.62
CA SER A 91 -5.21 -5.17 4.40
C SER A 91 -5.84 -5.93 5.57
N PHE A 92 -6.86 -5.35 6.22
CA PHE A 92 -7.66 -6.05 7.22
C PHE A 92 -8.42 -7.25 6.62
N ALA A 93 -9.08 -7.07 5.48
CA ALA A 93 -9.74 -8.17 4.78
C ALA A 93 -8.75 -9.27 4.39
N TYR A 94 -7.53 -8.89 3.96
CA TYR A 94 -6.47 -9.84 3.66
C TYR A 94 -6.00 -10.61 4.89
N ALA A 95 -5.83 -9.96 6.05
CA ALA A 95 -5.48 -10.63 7.31
C ALA A 95 -6.54 -11.68 7.72
N VAL A 96 -7.83 -11.37 7.54
CA VAL A 96 -8.91 -12.34 7.79
C VAL A 96 -8.84 -13.54 6.83
N MET A 97 -8.55 -13.28 5.55
CA MET A 97 -8.37 -14.35 4.56
C MET A 97 -7.15 -15.22 4.90
N GLN A 98 -6.05 -14.60 5.33
CA GLN A 98 -4.82 -15.27 5.75
C GLN A 98 -5.07 -16.20 6.95
N TYR A 99 -5.88 -15.78 7.94
CA TYR A 99 -6.27 -16.63 9.06
C TYR A 99 -6.89 -17.97 8.60
N HIS A 100 -7.89 -17.91 7.71
CA HIS A 100 -8.56 -19.11 7.21
C HIS A 100 -7.64 -19.98 6.33
N LEU A 101 -6.76 -19.34 5.57
CA LEU A 101 -5.76 -20.03 4.78
C LEU A 101 -4.74 -20.75 5.67
N MET A 102 -4.29 -20.13 6.77
CA MET A 102 -3.38 -20.73 7.72
C MET A 102 -4.04 -21.92 8.46
N GLU A 103 -5.30 -21.76 8.88
CA GLU A 103 -6.08 -22.82 9.52
C GLU A 103 -6.20 -24.06 8.63
N SER A 104 -6.70 -23.87 7.41
CA SER A 104 -6.90 -24.98 6.47
C SER A 104 -5.60 -25.69 6.09
N ASN A 105 -4.52 -24.94 5.85
CA ASN A 105 -3.23 -25.54 5.49
C ASN A 105 -2.60 -26.30 6.67
N THR A 106 -2.63 -25.73 7.87
CA THR A 106 -2.03 -26.38 9.05
C THR A 106 -2.81 -27.63 9.47
N LEU A 107 -4.14 -27.60 9.42
CA LEU A 107 -4.97 -28.78 9.68
C LEU A 107 -4.77 -29.86 8.62
N GLY A 108 -4.76 -29.50 7.33
CA GLY A 108 -4.52 -30.46 6.25
C GLY A 108 -3.15 -31.14 6.34
N LEU A 109 -2.11 -30.38 6.68
CA LEU A 109 -0.76 -30.93 6.92
C LEU A 109 -0.71 -31.83 8.17
N TYR A 110 -1.45 -31.48 9.22
CA TYR A 110 -1.50 -32.26 10.45
C TYR A 110 -2.29 -33.57 10.31
N GLU A 111 -3.34 -33.59 9.48
CA GLU A 111 -4.07 -34.82 9.13
C GLU A 111 -3.20 -35.76 8.26
N GLY A 112 -2.46 -35.19 7.30
CA GLY A 112 -1.53 -35.92 6.43
C GLY A 112 -0.20 -36.30 7.09
N ARG A 113 -0.02 -36.07 8.39
CA ARG A 113 1.30 -36.18 9.08
C ARG A 113 1.92 -37.57 9.09
N TYR A 114 1.13 -38.63 8.89
CA TYR A 114 1.60 -40.01 8.81
C TYR A 114 1.95 -40.45 7.38
N GLY A 115 1.79 -39.55 6.39
CA GLY A 115 2.21 -39.78 5.02
C GLY A 115 3.74 -39.80 4.88
N TYR A 116 4.24 -40.61 3.94
CA TYR A 116 5.65 -40.62 3.55
C TYR A 116 5.84 -39.79 2.28
N PRO A 117 6.80 -38.85 2.22
CA PRO A 117 7.72 -38.43 3.29
C PRO A 117 7.04 -37.58 4.39
N THR A 118 7.57 -37.61 5.61
CA THR A 118 7.06 -36.81 6.73
C THR A 118 7.40 -35.33 6.54
N LEU A 119 6.40 -34.52 6.26
CA LEU A 119 6.51 -33.08 5.95
C LEU A 119 6.58 -32.20 7.21
N VAL A 120 6.22 -32.76 8.37
CA VAL A 120 5.86 -32.04 9.58
C VAL A 120 6.27 -32.83 10.82
N ASP A 121 6.66 -32.15 11.89
CA ASP A 121 6.87 -32.77 13.20
C ASP A 121 5.55 -33.31 13.79
N THR A 122 5.49 -34.62 14.00
CA THR A 122 4.29 -35.33 14.50
C THR A 122 4.09 -35.20 16.01
N THR A 123 5.09 -34.68 16.74
CA THR A 123 5.10 -34.58 18.19
C THR A 123 4.33 -33.38 18.73
N ARG A 124 4.12 -32.33 17.90
CA ARG A 124 3.43 -31.09 18.30
C ARG A 124 2.47 -30.58 17.23
N SER A 125 1.33 -30.05 17.66
CA SER A 125 0.40 -29.32 16.78
C SER A 125 0.78 -27.84 16.75
N LEU A 126 0.99 -27.30 15.54
CA LEU A 126 1.35 -25.89 15.35
C LEU A 126 0.16 -24.94 15.58
N TRP A 127 -1.02 -25.33 15.10
CA TRP A 127 -2.21 -24.47 15.05
C TRP A 127 -2.56 -23.80 16.39
N PRO A 128 -2.63 -24.52 17.53
CA PRO A 128 -2.94 -23.89 18.82
C PRO A 128 -1.93 -22.83 19.28
N SER A 129 -0.68 -22.91 18.81
CA SER A 129 0.38 -21.93 19.16
C SER A 129 0.26 -20.64 18.33
N ILE A 130 -0.09 -20.76 17.04
CA ILE A 130 -0.12 -19.62 16.12
C ILE A 130 -1.50 -18.96 16.02
N GLN A 131 -2.58 -19.69 16.29
CA GLN A 131 -3.95 -19.20 16.26
C GLN A 131 -4.16 -17.89 17.04
N PRO A 132 -3.69 -17.76 18.31
CA PRO A 132 -3.87 -16.50 19.04
C PRO A 132 -3.11 -15.34 18.38
N ALA A 133 -1.94 -15.57 17.78
CA ALA A 133 -1.16 -14.51 17.13
C ALA A 133 -1.90 -13.98 15.88
N GLU A 134 -2.43 -14.86 15.03
CA GLU A 134 -3.20 -14.49 13.83
C GLU A 134 -4.49 -13.71 14.18
N ILE A 135 -5.19 -14.11 15.25
CA ILE A 135 -6.37 -13.38 15.74
C ILE A 135 -5.98 -11.96 16.19
N VAL A 136 -4.86 -11.82 16.91
CA VAL A 136 -4.38 -10.51 17.35
C VAL A 136 -4.00 -9.64 16.15
N VAL A 137 -3.38 -10.19 15.11
CA VAL A 137 -3.10 -9.46 13.86
C VAL A 137 -4.39 -8.91 13.24
N CYS A 138 -5.45 -9.73 13.15
CA CYS A 138 -6.76 -9.30 12.65
C CYS A 138 -7.36 -8.17 13.50
N ILE A 139 -7.32 -8.30 14.82
CA ILE A 139 -7.85 -7.29 15.75
C ILE A 139 -7.10 -5.96 15.59
N ILE A 140 -5.77 -6.01 15.48
CA ILE A 140 -4.94 -4.81 15.34
C ILE A 140 -5.17 -4.12 13.99
N ALA A 141 -5.26 -4.89 12.90
CA ALA A 141 -5.60 -4.34 11.58
C ALA A 141 -7.00 -3.72 11.55
N GLY A 142 -7.97 -4.33 12.24
CA GLY A 142 -9.33 -3.80 12.40
C GLY A 142 -9.38 -2.52 13.23
N LEU A 143 -8.74 -2.53 14.41
CA LEU A 143 -8.65 -1.36 15.29
C LEU A 143 -7.91 -0.20 14.63
N GLY A 144 -6.82 -0.49 13.92
CA GLY A 144 -6.09 0.52 13.15
C GLY A 144 -6.95 1.13 12.04
N SER A 145 -7.74 0.31 11.32
CA SER A 145 -8.70 0.80 10.33
C SER A 145 -9.76 1.72 10.94
N LEU A 146 -10.31 1.37 12.09
CA LEU A 146 -11.28 2.22 12.80
C LEU A 146 -10.66 3.51 13.34
N ALA A 147 -9.45 3.43 13.91
CA ALA A 147 -8.72 4.57 14.45
C ALA A 147 -8.29 5.58 13.36
N MET A 148 -8.06 5.11 12.13
CA MET A 148 -7.73 5.96 11.00
C MET A 148 -8.87 6.88 10.54
N ILE A 149 -10.14 6.44 10.67
CA ILE A 149 -11.31 7.20 10.20
C ILE A 149 -11.36 8.62 10.78
N PRO A 150 -11.34 8.83 12.13
CA PRO A 150 -11.35 10.18 12.68
C PRO A 150 -10.08 10.96 12.34
N CYS A 151 -8.90 10.31 12.33
CA CYS A 151 -7.64 10.97 12.00
C CYS A 151 -7.67 11.57 10.59
N VAL A 152 -8.13 10.79 9.60
CA VAL A 152 -8.24 11.23 8.21
C VAL A 152 -9.33 12.29 8.03
N TYR A 153 -10.45 12.19 8.77
CA TYR A 153 -11.48 13.23 8.74
C TYR A 153 -10.92 14.61 9.14
N PHE A 154 -10.15 14.69 10.24
CA PHE A 154 -9.54 15.95 10.68
C PHE A 154 -8.49 16.46 9.69
N LEU A 155 -7.60 15.59 9.20
CA LEU A 155 -6.59 15.97 8.20
C LEU A 155 -7.22 16.46 6.90
N HIS A 156 -8.26 15.77 6.42
CA HIS A 156 -8.97 16.15 5.21
C HIS A 156 -9.56 17.56 5.31
N LYS A 157 -10.10 17.92 6.48
CA LYS A 157 -10.63 19.27 6.74
C LYS A 157 -9.53 20.34 6.68
N GLU A 158 -8.38 20.09 7.31
CA GLU A 158 -7.22 21.00 7.30
C GLU A 158 -6.70 21.24 5.87
N TYR A 159 -6.48 20.17 5.13
CA TYR A 159 -5.93 20.24 3.78
C TYR A 159 -6.94 20.82 2.78
N SER A 160 -8.23 20.47 2.89
CA SER A 160 -9.28 21.07 2.04
C SER A 160 -9.38 22.57 2.25
N TRP A 161 -9.26 23.04 3.50
CA TRP A 161 -9.23 24.45 3.82
C TRP A 161 -7.98 25.16 3.29
N ALA A 162 -6.81 24.51 3.38
CA ALA A 162 -5.57 25.04 2.83
C ALA A 162 -5.62 25.17 1.29
N ILE A 163 -6.12 24.15 0.60
CA ILE A 163 -6.29 24.16 -0.87
C ILE A 163 -7.29 25.25 -1.29
N TYR A 164 -8.41 25.39 -0.56
CA TYR A 164 -9.42 26.41 -0.84
C TYR A 164 -8.83 27.83 -0.84
N LYS A 165 -7.94 28.14 0.11
CA LYS A 165 -7.29 29.46 0.19
C LYS A 165 -6.24 29.72 -0.88
N CYS A 166 -5.55 28.68 -1.36
CA CYS A 166 -4.47 28.83 -2.33
C CYS A 166 -4.97 28.92 -3.77
N VAL A 167 -6.14 28.32 -4.07
CA VAL A 167 -6.67 28.21 -5.44
C VAL A 167 -7.82 29.20 -5.63
N ASN A 168 -7.51 30.50 -5.69
CA ASN A 168 -8.48 31.52 -6.09
C ASN A 168 -8.73 31.48 -7.61
N GLY A 169 -9.95 31.12 -8.03
CA GLY A 169 -10.61 31.78 -9.18
C GLY A 169 -10.82 31.04 -10.49
N ASN A 170 -10.26 29.85 -10.77
CA ASN A 170 -10.54 29.15 -12.04
C ASN A 170 -10.81 27.64 -11.89
N ARG A 171 -12.05 27.24 -12.22
CA ARG A 171 -12.55 25.86 -12.16
C ARG A 171 -11.78 24.91 -13.08
N LYS A 172 -11.34 25.37 -14.26
CA LYS A 172 -10.63 24.50 -15.24
C LYS A 172 -9.27 24.03 -14.73
N THR A 173 -8.53 24.93 -14.09
CA THR A 173 -7.22 24.63 -13.51
C THR A 173 -7.31 23.65 -12.35
N ARG A 174 -8.29 23.84 -11.47
CA ARG A 174 -8.55 22.95 -10.33
C ARG A 174 -8.87 21.53 -10.76
N MET A 175 -9.66 21.36 -11.81
CA MET A 175 -9.97 20.02 -12.35
C MET A 175 -8.73 19.31 -12.88
N ARG A 176 -7.86 20.00 -13.62
CA ARG A 176 -6.61 19.43 -14.15
C ARG A 176 -5.67 18.98 -13.02
N TYR A 177 -5.55 19.80 -11.99
CA TYR A 177 -4.75 19.47 -10.80
C TYR A 177 -5.30 18.22 -10.09
N LEU A 178 -6.61 18.14 -9.91
CA LEU A 178 -7.27 16.99 -9.29
C LEU A 178 -7.04 15.69 -10.08
N PHE A 179 -7.19 15.71 -11.41
CA PHE A 179 -6.90 14.53 -12.24
C PHE A 179 -5.44 14.08 -12.14
N TYR A 180 -4.50 15.02 -12.11
CA TYR A 180 -3.09 14.72 -11.93
C TYR A 180 -2.81 14.08 -10.56
N GLU A 181 -3.40 14.60 -9.48
CA GLU A 181 -3.27 13.98 -8.16
C GLU A 181 -3.88 12.58 -8.10
N ILE A 182 -5.08 12.37 -8.66
CA ILE A 182 -5.69 11.05 -8.77
C ILE A 182 -4.76 10.09 -9.51
N PHE A 183 -4.20 10.50 -10.66
CA PHE A 183 -3.28 9.68 -11.44
C PHE A 183 -2.06 9.26 -10.64
N LEU A 184 -1.41 10.20 -9.94
CA LEU A 184 -0.25 9.88 -9.11
C LEU A 184 -0.60 8.95 -7.94
N VAL A 185 -1.76 9.15 -7.31
CA VAL A 185 -2.23 8.28 -6.21
C VAL A 185 -2.52 6.87 -6.72
N LEU A 186 -3.20 6.76 -7.86
CA LEU A 186 -3.46 5.47 -8.50
C LEU A 186 -2.17 4.74 -8.81
N ILE A 187 -1.15 5.39 -9.38
CA ILE A 187 0.15 4.75 -9.64
C ILE A 187 0.77 4.22 -8.35
N LYS A 188 0.80 5.03 -7.28
CA LYS A 188 1.38 4.62 -6.00
C LYS A 188 0.66 3.41 -5.39
N ILE A 189 -0.66 3.37 -5.49
CA ILE A 189 -1.43 2.25 -4.92
C ILE A 189 -1.36 1.01 -5.82
N ASN A 190 -1.39 1.20 -7.14
CA ASN A 190 -1.24 0.10 -8.10
C ASN A 190 0.12 -0.59 -7.94
N PHE A 191 1.20 0.15 -7.65
CA PHE A 191 2.51 -0.45 -7.39
C PHE A 191 2.46 -1.54 -6.32
N TYR A 192 1.77 -1.25 -5.21
CA TYR A 192 1.62 -2.19 -4.11
C TYR A 192 0.76 -3.41 -4.48
N PHE A 193 -0.43 -3.18 -5.03
CA PHE A 193 -1.33 -4.28 -5.41
C PHE A 193 -0.74 -5.17 -6.48
N LEU A 194 -0.01 -4.59 -7.44
CA LEU A 194 0.60 -5.33 -8.53
C LEU A 194 1.73 -6.22 -8.02
N ILE A 195 2.60 -5.73 -7.13
CA ILE A 195 3.65 -6.58 -6.53
C ILE A 195 3.01 -7.74 -5.75
N GLY A 196 2.06 -7.46 -4.87
CA GLY A 196 1.39 -8.49 -4.08
C GLY A 196 0.70 -9.53 -4.95
N PHE A 197 -0.02 -9.09 -5.99
CA PHE A 197 -0.71 -9.96 -6.93
C PHE A 197 0.24 -10.84 -7.74
N ILE A 198 1.31 -10.26 -8.32
CA ILE A 198 2.26 -11.03 -9.12
C ILE A 198 2.98 -12.07 -8.25
N VAL A 199 3.38 -11.70 -7.04
CA VAL A 199 4.06 -12.63 -6.12
C VAL A 199 3.14 -13.80 -5.75
N GLN A 200 1.89 -13.55 -5.34
CA GLN A 200 0.96 -14.65 -5.03
C GLN A 200 0.62 -15.50 -6.24
N TYR A 201 0.34 -14.88 -7.38
CA TYR A 201 -0.05 -15.60 -8.60
C TYR A 201 1.04 -16.55 -9.08
N ASN A 202 2.30 -16.09 -9.11
CA ASN A 202 3.43 -16.91 -9.54
C ASN A 202 3.56 -18.20 -8.75
N LEU A 203 3.33 -18.14 -7.44
CA LEU A 203 3.63 -19.25 -6.53
C LEU A 203 2.49 -20.26 -6.41
N ILE A 204 1.24 -19.82 -6.61
CA ILE A 204 0.08 -20.69 -6.51
C ILE A 204 -0.13 -21.45 -7.82
N PHE A 205 0.08 -20.80 -8.97
CA PHE A 205 -0.36 -21.33 -10.26
C PHE A 205 0.76 -21.79 -11.18
N VAL A 206 1.99 -21.30 -10.99
CA VAL A 206 3.06 -21.57 -11.96
C VAL A 206 4.08 -22.55 -11.39
N HIS A 207 4.13 -23.75 -11.96
CA HIS A 207 5.21 -24.69 -11.70
C HIS A 207 6.51 -24.17 -12.29
N PHE A 208 7.61 -24.22 -11.51
CA PHE A 208 8.95 -23.72 -11.87
C PHE A 208 9.51 -24.25 -13.19
N HIS A 209 8.94 -25.33 -13.75
CA HIS A 209 9.38 -25.93 -15.01
C HIS A 209 8.77 -25.27 -16.26
N ASN A 210 7.68 -24.50 -16.11
CA ASN A 210 6.96 -23.95 -17.26
C ASN A 210 7.53 -22.58 -17.67
N PRO A 211 7.58 -22.28 -18.98
CA PRO A 211 8.04 -20.97 -19.49
C PRO A 211 7.19 -19.79 -18.99
N GLU A 212 5.96 -20.08 -18.55
CA GLU A 212 5.05 -19.14 -17.91
C GLU A 212 5.70 -18.44 -16.71
N TYR A 213 6.52 -19.13 -15.91
CA TYR A 213 7.14 -18.58 -14.69
C TYR A 213 8.11 -17.44 -15.00
N THR A 214 8.92 -17.63 -16.04
CA THR A 214 9.89 -16.61 -16.48
C THR A 214 9.15 -15.39 -17.02
N LEU A 215 8.06 -15.61 -17.75
CA LEU A 215 7.23 -14.55 -18.29
C LEU A 215 6.60 -13.71 -17.17
N THR A 216 6.01 -14.35 -16.15
CA THR A 216 5.38 -13.68 -15.02
C THR A 216 6.39 -13.01 -14.09
N MET A 217 7.61 -13.55 -13.96
CA MET A 217 8.69 -12.87 -13.25
C MET A 217 9.13 -11.59 -13.99
N CYS A 218 9.17 -11.62 -15.33
CA CYS A 218 9.44 -10.44 -16.16
C CYS A 218 8.34 -9.37 -16.09
N LEU A 219 7.10 -9.72 -15.69
CA LEU A 219 6.04 -8.73 -15.48
C LEU A 219 6.34 -7.75 -14.35
N ILE A 220 7.09 -8.16 -13.32
CA ILE A 220 7.46 -7.27 -12.20
C ILE A 220 8.32 -6.09 -12.70
N PRO A 221 9.50 -6.28 -13.32
CA PRO A 221 10.28 -5.16 -13.84
C PRO A 221 9.57 -4.44 -14.98
N ALA A 222 8.81 -5.14 -15.83
CA ALA A 222 8.05 -4.49 -16.90
C ALA A 222 7.00 -3.52 -16.33
N SER A 223 6.26 -3.91 -15.29
CA SER A 223 5.28 -3.04 -14.63
C SER A 223 5.91 -1.83 -13.94
N LEU A 224 7.07 -2.01 -13.33
CA LEU A 224 7.87 -0.93 -12.76
C LEU A 224 8.26 0.08 -13.82
N ILE A 225 8.75 -0.41 -14.97
CA ILE A 225 9.11 0.43 -16.12
C ILE A 225 7.88 1.18 -16.63
N THR A 226 6.74 0.53 -16.81
CA THR A 226 5.52 1.20 -17.31
C THR A 226 5.02 2.26 -16.33
N MET A 227 5.12 2.04 -15.02
CA MET A 227 4.80 3.05 -14.01
C MET A 227 5.74 4.26 -14.07
N LEU A 228 7.06 4.03 -14.18
CA LEU A 228 8.05 5.10 -14.29
C LEU A 228 7.88 5.90 -15.57
N LEU A 229 7.64 5.22 -16.71
CA LEU A 229 7.32 5.86 -17.98
C LEU A 229 6.03 6.67 -17.87
N GLY A 230 5.01 6.13 -17.20
CA GLY A 230 3.75 6.84 -16.95
C GLY A 230 3.95 8.15 -16.19
N ILE A 231 4.73 8.13 -15.11
CA ILE A 231 5.10 9.35 -14.35
C ILE A 231 5.88 10.31 -15.25
N TYR A 232 6.88 9.81 -15.97
CA TYR A 232 7.74 10.62 -16.84
C TYR A 232 6.94 11.32 -17.95
N PHE A 233 6.07 10.60 -18.66
CA PHE A 233 5.26 11.16 -19.75
C PHE A 233 4.26 12.20 -19.28
N VAL A 234 3.66 12.01 -18.10
CA VAL A 234 2.74 13.00 -17.52
C VAL A 234 3.49 14.25 -17.06
N GLN A 235 4.71 14.12 -16.55
CA GLN A 235 5.52 15.28 -16.15
C GLN A 235 6.08 16.07 -17.34
N HIS A 236 6.40 15.42 -18.45
CA HIS A 236 7.06 16.05 -19.60
C HIS A 236 6.11 16.55 -20.70
N GLU A 237 4.78 16.53 -20.47
CA GLU A 237 3.76 16.95 -21.45
C GLU A 237 3.95 16.38 -22.87
N ARG A 238 4.64 15.23 -23.02
CA ARG A 238 4.81 14.58 -24.33
C ARG A 238 3.49 13.91 -24.70
N THR A 239 2.61 14.68 -25.35
CA THR A 239 1.30 14.26 -25.88
C THR A 239 1.35 12.96 -26.66
N TRP A 240 2.47 12.67 -27.34
CA TRP A 240 2.70 11.44 -28.09
C TRP A 240 2.74 10.15 -27.23
N GLY A 241 3.12 10.22 -25.95
CA GLY A 241 3.18 9.06 -25.04
C GLY A 241 1.88 8.80 -24.26
N VAL A 242 1.00 9.79 -24.17
CA VAL A 242 -0.28 9.70 -23.45
C VAL A 242 -1.37 9.06 -24.32
N ILE A 243 -1.25 9.14 -25.64
CA ILE A 243 -2.19 8.58 -26.62
C ILE A 243 -2.39 7.06 -26.47
N PRO A 244 -1.36 6.19 -26.36
CA PRO A 244 -1.61 4.76 -26.19
C PRO A 244 -2.29 4.40 -24.86
N ILE A 245 -2.07 5.20 -23.81
CA ILE A 245 -2.65 4.98 -22.47
C ILE A 245 -4.13 5.43 -22.44
N ILE A 246 -4.45 6.58 -23.06
CA ILE A 246 -5.84 7.06 -23.18
C ILE A 246 -6.64 6.25 -24.20
N VAL A 247 -6.02 5.69 -25.25
CA VAL A 247 -6.72 4.82 -26.21
C VAL A 247 -7.20 3.52 -25.57
N SER A 248 -6.57 3.03 -24.49
CA SER A 248 -7.05 1.85 -23.75
C SER A 248 -8.19 2.17 -22.76
N THR A 249 -8.39 3.43 -22.39
CA THR A 249 -9.47 3.87 -21.48
C THR A 249 -10.25 5.01 -22.14
N ALA A 250 -11.43 4.71 -22.70
CA ALA A 250 -12.30 5.65 -23.41
C ALA A 250 -12.69 6.90 -22.58
N ILE A 251 -11.81 7.90 -22.51
CA ILE A 251 -12.02 9.20 -21.87
C ILE A 251 -11.71 10.30 -22.92
N PRO A 252 -12.59 11.32 -23.07
CA PRO A 252 -12.54 12.28 -24.19
C PRO A 252 -11.27 13.15 -24.25
N LYS A 253 -10.88 13.48 -25.49
CA LYS A 253 -9.57 13.97 -25.95
C LYS A 253 -9.21 15.44 -25.67
N ASP A 254 -10.09 16.26 -25.08
CA ASP A 254 -9.90 17.72 -25.09
C ASP A 254 -9.40 18.32 -23.77
N ILE A 255 -8.22 17.90 -23.31
CA ILE A 255 -7.53 18.57 -22.20
C ILE A 255 -6.08 18.89 -22.60
N PRO A 256 -5.77 20.14 -23.01
CA PRO A 256 -4.38 20.57 -23.09
C PRO A 256 -3.82 20.63 -21.67
N MET A 257 -3.04 19.62 -21.30
CA MET A 257 -2.32 19.54 -20.04
C MET A 257 -1.13 20.49 -20.12
N ARG A 258 -1.29 21.70 -19.57
CA ARG A 258 -0.19 22.59 -19.25
C ARG A 258 0.05 22.47 -17.73
N VAL A 259 1.23 22.05 -17.33
CA VAL A 259 1.65 21.74 -15.96
C VAL A 259 1.69 23.01 -15.15
N MET A 260 1.09 22.91 -13.96
CA MET A 260 1.41 23.79 -12.85
C MET A 260 2.46 23.07 -12.01
N GLU A 261 3.64 23.68 -11.87
CA GLU A 261 4.52 23.38 -10.75
C GLU A 261 3.71 23.47 -9.46
N ARG A 262 3.79 22.46 -8.58
CA ARG A 262 3.10 22.52 -7.29
C ARG A 262 3.54 23.81 -6.58
N PRO A 263 2.62 24.71 -6.19
CA PRO A 263 2.98 25.77 -5.27
C PRO A 263 3.48 25.10 -3.99
N ARG A 264 4.77 25.29 -3.69
CA ARG A 264 5.39 24.74 -2.49
C ARG A 264 4.75 25.44 -1.29
N ILE A 265 3.82 24.78 -0.61
CA ILE A 265 3.14 25.32 0.57
C ILE A 265 4.14 25.32 1.73
N TYR A 266 5.02 26.32 1.78
CA TYR A 266 5.81 26.61 2.97
C TYR A 266 4.88 27.01 4.11
N HIS A 267 5.14 26.48 5.31
CA HIS A 267 4.60 27.00 6.56
C HIS A 267 5.15 28.42 6.75
N SER A 268 4.33 29.45 6.59
CA SER A 268 4.62 30.79 7.11
C SER A 268 4.05 30.91 8.52
N HIS A 269 4.85 30.49 9.50
CA HIS A 269 4.59 30.78 10.91
C HIS A 269 5.81 31.41 11.58
N THR A 270 6.44 32.40 10.93
CA THR A 270 7.20 33.46 11.61
C THR A 270 7.48 34.57 10.59
N ASP A 271 6.59 35.57 10.53
CA ASP A 271 6.99 36.97 10.62
C ASP A 271 5.75 37.86 10.67
N ARG A 272 5.65 38.58 11.79
CA ARG A 272 4.79 39.75 11.92
C ARG A 272 5.36 40.84 11.01
N SER A 273 4.48 41.72 10.54
CA SER A 273 4.72 42.92 9.72
C SER A 273 4.99 42.70 8.22
N ALA A 274 3.91 42.57 7.45
CA ALA A 274 3.87 43.07 6.08
C ALA A 274 2.92 44.28 6.06
N THR A 275 3.53 45.46 6.15
CA THR A 275 2.92 46.77 5.95
C THR A 275 2.32 46.88 4.54
N TRP A 276 1.09 47.39 4.49
CA TRP A 276 0.40 47.82 3.28
C TRP A 276 1.19 48.91 2.56
N VAL A 277 1.46 48.72 1.26
CA VAL A 277 1.76 49.82 0.35
C VAL A 277 0.97 49.60 -0.94
N TYR A 278 -0.10 50.36 -1.08
CA TYR A 278 -0.69 50.70 -2.36
C TYR A 278 0.26 51.64 -3.10
N SER A 279 0.55 51.39 -4.38
CA SER A 279 0.94 52.47 -5.28
C SER A 279 0.28 52.27 -6.64
N HIS A 280 -0.72 53.13 -6.89
CA HIS A 280 -1.15 53.52 -8.22
C HIS A 280 0.02 54.16 -8.97
N THR A 281 0.22 53.74 -10.23
CA THR A 281 0.34 54.59 -11.43
C THR A 281 0.21 53.69 -12.65
#